data_AF-A0A350T1D3-F1
#
_entry.id   AF-A0A350T1D3-F1
#
_cell.length_a   1.000
_cell.length_b   1.000
_cell.length_c   1.000
_cell.angle_alpha   90.00
_cell.angle_beta   90.00
_cell.angle_gamma   90.00
#
_symmetry.space_group_name_H-M   'P 1'
#
loop_
_entity.id
_entity.type
_entity.pdbx_description
1 polymer ?
#
loop_
_entity_poly.entity_id
_entity_poly.type
_entity_poly.pdbx_seq_one_letter_code
_entity_poly.pdbx_strand_id
1 'polypeptide(L)'
;GWLENLHPDDRDRTMTRFQSAFDERTAYEIEYRLRHHDGEFRWVLATGIPRYDTDGTFRGYTGSCVDIDARRRNEQHQIFLSEATRILASSLDYHTALTRVARLAAPSEADVCVIHVVDDADQLQREAVESADQDHEHDPVRSFESELEDIVADVTRSGQSRLYSVSAIGCDGDFDDDQRVRRLRQSGFSSAIVVPIVARDRTLGAISLIRARPGRNYDADDLSMAQHLARRAAVAIDNSRLYREAQESARARDQFLAVAAHELRSPLTSMKGFAQLLLRRARKNASGQEWLSPLETIDMQVNRMADLVNRLLDVSRIEEKRLRLILAPADLSQIAV
;
A
#
# COMPACT_ATOMS: atom_id res chain seq x y z
N GLY A 1 3.10 -14.32 47.77
CA GLY A 1 4.03 -15.24 47.04
C GLY A 1 3.96 -15.01 45.54
N TRP A 2 4.78 -15.67 44.70
CA TRP A 2 4.82 -15.36 43.25
C TRP A 2 3.47 -15.52 42.53
N LEU A 3 2.58 -16.38 43.05
CA LEU A 3 1.19 -16.57 42.62
C LEU A 3 0.33 -15.29 42.68
N GLU A 4 0.62 -14.34 43.56
CA GLU A 4 -0.12 -13.08 43.67
C GLU A 4 0.17 -12.13 42.49
N ASN A 5 1.33 -12.29 41.85
CA ASN A 5 1.76 -11.46 40.73
C ASN A 5 1.44 -12.08 39.36
N LEU A 6 0.87 -13.29 39.32
CA LEU A 6 0.40 -13.92 38.09
C LEU A 6 -0.89 -13.25 37.59
N HIS A 7 -0.98 -13.08 36.27
CA HIS A 7 -2.20 -12.63 35.61
C HIS A 7 -3.35 -13.59 35.95
N PRO A 8 -4.55 -13.09 36.31
CA PRO A 8 -5.69 -13.92 36.74
C PRO A 8 -5.96 -15.12 35.83
N ASP A 9 -6.05 -14.90 34.51
CA ASP A 9 -6.34 -15.96 33.54
C ASP A 9 -5.28 -17.07 33.46
N ASP A 10 -4.04 -16.79 33.86
CA ASP A 10 -2.93 -17.74 33.74
C ASP A 10 -2.73 -18.57 35.01
N ARG A 11 -3.39 -18.20 36.13
CA ARG A 11 -3.16 -18.80 37.46
C ARG A 11 -3.42 -20.29 37.48
N ASP A 12 -4.61 -20.71 37.05
CA ASP A 12 -5.04 -22.12 37.14
C ASP A 12 -4.15 -23.00 36.26
N ARG A 13 -3.95 -22.61 34.99
CA ARG A 13 -3.09 -23.34 34.05
C ARG A 13 -1.66 -23.49 34.59
N THR A 14 -1.10 -22.39 35.08
CA THR A 14 0.28 -22.36 35.59
C THR A 14 0.43 -23.23 36.83
N MET A 15 -0.54 -23.15 37.75
CA MET A 15 -0.54 -23.92 38.98
C MET A 15 -0.67 -25.42 38.71
N THR A 16 -1.62 -25.83 37.87
CA THR A 16 -1.80 -27.23 37.49
C THR A 16 -0.53 -27.81 36.89
N ARG A 17 0.11 -27.07 35.96
CA ARG A 17 1.31 -27.54 35.28
C ARG A 17 2.52 -27.62 36.23
N PHE A 18 2.70 -26.62 37.09
CA PHE A 18 3.75 -26.64 38.11
C PHE A 18 3.53 -27.78 39.11
N GLN A 19 2.30 -28.01 39.56
CA GLN A 19 2.00 -29.02 40.56
C GLN A 19 2.15 -30.45 40.02
N SER A 20 1.69 -30.74 38.80
CA SER A 20 1.95 -32.04 38.15
C SER A 20 3.44 -32.31 38.01
N ALA A 21 4.21 -31.34 37.49
CA ALA A 21 5.65 -31.49 37.40
C ALA A 21 6.30 -31.64 38.78
N PHE A 22 5.84 -30.87 39.76
CA PHE A 22 6.28 -30.98 41.13
C PHE A 22 6.06 -32.40 41.61
N ASP A 23 4.85 -32.95 41.59
CA ASP A 23 4.50 -34.28 42.11
C ASP A 23 5.20 -35.44 41.40
N GLU A 24 5.32 -35.35 40.07
CA GLU A 24 5.99 -36.37 39.22
C GLU A 24 7.52 -36.27 39.26
N ARG A 25 8.05 -35.20 39.84
CA ARG A 25 9.48 -34.87 39.94
C ARG A 25 10.13 -34.78 38.56
N THR A 26 9.44 -34.16 37.62
CA THR A 26 9.85 -33.97 36.23
C THR A 26 10.24 -32.52 35.95
N ALA A 27 11.07 -32.29 34.93
CA ALA A 27 11.35 -30.93 34.49
C ALA A 27 10.06 -30.26 33.95
N TYR A 28 9.92 -28.97 34.18
CA TYR A 28 8.82 -28.18 33.64
C TYR A 28 9.31 -26.99 32.81
N GLU A 29 8.47 -26.61 31.87
CA GLU A 29 8.55 -25.40 31.08
C GLU A 29 7.13 -24.81 31.00
N ILE A 30 6.97 -23.54 31.37
CA ILE A 30 5.66 -22.87 31.42
C ILE A 30 5.84 -21.40 31.03
N GLU A 31 4.97 -20.93 30.14
CA GLU A 31 4.82 -19.50 29.82
C GLU A 31 3.58 -18.92 30.50
N TYR A 32 3.76 -17.79 31.19
CA TYR A 32 2.69 -17.07 31.87
C TYR A 32 2.98 -15.58 31.95
N ARG A 33 1.94 -14.78 32.15
CA ARG A 33 2.07 -13.34 32.40
C ARG A 33 2.34 -13.07 33.87
N LEU A 34 3.43 -12.36 34.14
CA LEU A 34 3.83 -11.93 35.47
C LEU A 34 3.81 -10.40 35.54
N ARG A 35 3.25 -9.85 36.62
CA ARG A 35 3.25 -8.42 36.87
C ARG A 35 4.67 -7.95 37.17
N HIS A 36 5.17 -7.08 36.30
CA HIS A 36 6.45 -6.42 36.41
C HIS A 36 6.38 -5.25 37.42
N HIS A 37 7.53 -4.68 37.80
CA HIS A 37 7.60 -3.67 38.87
C HIS A 37 6.91 -2.35 38.50
N ASP A 38 6.75 -2.08 37.20
CA ASP A 38 5.98 -0.95 36.64
C ASP A 38 4.46 -1.17 36.67
N GLY A 39 4.01 -2.35 37.08
CA GLY A 39 2.59 -2.72 37.16
C GLY A 39 2.05 -3.36 35.88
N GLU A 40 2.82 -3.40 34.80
CA GLU A 40 2.41 -4.06 33.55
C GLU A 40 2.62 -5.58 33.63
N PHE A 41 1.82 -6.34 32.88
CA PHE A 41 2.00 -7.78 32.76
C PHE A 41 2.92 -8.09 31.59
N ARG A 42 4.00 -8.83 31.85
CA ARG A 42 4.95 -9.29 30.81
C ARG A 42 4.95 -10.80 30.72
N TRP A 43 5.14 -11.33 29.52
CA TRP A 43 5.31 -12.76 29.33
C TRP A 43 6.64 -13.23 29.89
N VAL A 44 6.60 -14.25 30.74
CA VAL A 44 7.77 -14.89 31.33
C VAL A 44 7.77 -16.36 30.96
N LEU A 45 8.93 -16.85 30.53
CA LEU A 45 9.22 -18.27 30.40
C LEU A 45 9.90 -18.76 31.68
N ALA A 46 9.22 -19.64 32.40
CA ALA A 46 9.76 -20.30 33.58
C ALA A 46 10.13 -21.74 33.26
N THR A 47 11.39 -22.08 33.52
CA THR A 47 11.88 -23.46 33.45
C THR A 47 12.30 -23.93 34.83
N GLY A 48 12.15 -25.22 35.10
CA GLY A 48 12.60 -25.81 36.36
C GLY A 48 12.99 -27.26 36.21
N ILE A 49 14.13 -27.62 36.79
CA ILE A 49 14.65 -29.00 36.81
C ILE A 49 14.70 -29.48 38.27
N PRO A 50 14.22 -30.70 38.57
CA PRO A 50 14.27 -31.25 39.92
C PRO A 50 15.73 -31.46 40.35
N ARG A 51 16.03 -31.15 41.61
CA ARG A 51 17.35 -31.32 42.20
C ARG A 51 17.30 -32.38 43.29
N TYR A 52 18.27 -33.28 43.24
CA TYR A 52 18.43 -34.36 44.20
C TYR A 52 19.76 -34.21 44.94
N ASP A 53 19.80 -34.70 46.16
CA ASP A 53 21.05 -34.86 46.91
C ASP A 53 21.79 -36.14 46.48
N THR A 54 23.00 -36.36 46.97
CA THR A 54 23.81 -37.54 46.62
C THR A 54 23.18 -38.87 47.08
N ASP A 55 22.26 -38.82 48.03
CA ASP A 55 21.51 -39.97 48.55
C ASP A 55 20.19 -40.25 47.80
N GLY A 56 19.89 -39.47 46.74
CA GLY A 56 18.65 -39.59 45.98
C GLY A 56 17.46 -38.83 46.58
N THR A 57 17.63 -38.13 47.71
CA THR A 57 16.56 -37.33 48.32
C THR A 57 16.23 -36.12 47.45
N PHE A 58 14.94 -35.92 47.16
CA PHE A 58 14.47 -34.73 46.45
C PHE A 58 14.65 -33.47 47.31
N ARG A 59 15.41 -32.50 46.79
CA ARG A 59 15.76 -31.24 47.48
C ARG A 59 14.98 -30.03 46.97
N GLY A 60 14.14 -30.20 45.94
CA GLY A 60 13.37 -29.12 45.34
C GLY A 60 13.71 -28.89 43.87
N TYR A 61 13.44 -27.70 43.37
CA TYR A 61 13.68 -27.31 41.97
C TYR A 61 14.77 -26.25 41.87
N THR A 62 15.58 -26.33 40.83
CA THR A 62 16.36 -25.20 40.33
C THR A 62 15.66 -24.67 39.10
N GLY A 63 15.24 -23.41 39.13
CA GLY A 63 14.51 -22.80 38.02
C GLY A 63 15.09 -21.47 37.59
N SER A 64 14.72 -21.06 36.38
CA SER A 64 14.99 -19.74 35.82
C SER A 64 13.71 -19.13 35.28
N CYS A 65 13.64 -17.81 35.30
CA CYS A 65 12.54 -17.03 34.72
C CYS A 65 13.16 -16.04 33.74
N VAL A 66 12.74 -16.11 32.47
CA VAL A 66 13.22 -15.24 31.39
C VAL A 66 12.05 -14.40 30.89
N ASP A 67 12.20 -13.07 30.86
CA ASP A 67 11.25 -12.19 30.18
C ASP A 67 11.31 -12.47 28.66
N ILE A 68 10.17 -12.86 28.09
CA ILE A 68 10.02 -13.21 26.68
C ILE A 68 9.07 -12.25 25.95
N ASP A 69 8.73 -11.12 26.53
CA ASP A 69 7.75 -10.19 25.97
C ASP A 69 8.23 -9.61 24.63
N ALA A 70 9.48 -9.15 24.58
CA ALA A 70 10.12 -8.68 23.33
C ALA A 70 10.17 -9.77 22.25
N ARG A 71 10.42 -11.03 22.65
CA ARG A 71 10.42 -12.17 21.71
C ARG A 71 9.03 -12.36 21.10
N ARG A 72 7.98 -12.40 21.94
CA ARG A 72 6.60 -12.58 21.49
C ARG A 72 6.12 -11.41 20.62
N ARG A 73 6.47 -10.16 20.97
CA ARG A 73 6.17 -8.98 20.13
C ARG A 73 6.82 -9.07 18.75
N ASN A 74 8.09 -9.44 18.69
CA ASN A 74 8.79 -9.63 17.42
C ASN A 74 8.18 -10.77 16.58
N GLU A 75 7.84 -11.91 17.18
CA GLU A 75 7.14 -12.99 16.49
C GLU A 75 5.79 -12.51 15.92
N GLN A 76 5.03 -11.73 16.70
CA GLN A 76 3.76 -11.16 16.27
C GLN A 76 3.94 -10.17 15.10
N HIS A 77 4.92 -9.27 15.18
CA HIS A 77 5.27 -8.36 14.08
C HIS A 77 5.60 -9.13 12.80
N GLN A 78 6.37 -10.23 12.90
CA GLN A 78 6.71 -11.03 11.72
C GLN A 78 5.49 -11.71 11.10
N ILE A 79 4.61 -12.27 11.93
CA ILE A 79 3.35 -12.88 11.47
C ILE A 79 2.49 -11.83 10.75
N PHE A 80 2.30 -10.66 11.37
CA PHE A 80 1.56 -9.55 10.79
C PHE A 80 2.15 -9.11 9.44
N LEU A 81 3.46 -8.84 9.39
CA LEU A 81 4.11 -8.37 8.17
C LEU A 81 4.10 -9.41 7.05
N SER A 82 4.20 -10.70 7.38
CA SER A 82 4.05 -11.78 6.41
C SER A 82 2.64 -11.81 5.81
N GLU A 83 1.62 -11.71 6.65
CA GLU A 83 0.23 -11.71 6.20
C GLU A 83 -0.12 -10.45 5.39
N ALA A 84 0.33 -9.27 5.84
CA ALA A 84 0.19 -8.03 5.09
C ALA A 84 0.86 -8.13 3.70
N THR A 85 2.04 -8.75 3.62
CA THR A 85 2.72 -9.02 2.33
C THR A 85 1.84 -9.86 1.42
N ARG A 86 1.24 -10.93 1.95
CA ARG A 86 0.37 -11.83 1.18
C ARG A 86 -0.86 -11.09 0.64
N ILE A 87 -1.49 -10.25 1.46
CA ILE A 87 -2.63 -9.42 1.04
C ILE A 87 -2.22 -8.47 -0.09
N LEU A 88 -1.15 -7.71 0.10
CA LEU A 88 -0.65 -6.72 -0.86
C LEU A 88 -0.20 -7.35 -2.17
N ALA A 89 0.37 -8.56 -2.14
CA ALA A 89 0.80 -9.28 -3.34
C ALA A 89 -0.35 -9.97 -4.09
N SER A 90 -1.50 -10.19 -3.44
CA SER A 90 -2.61 -10.99 -4.01
C SER A 90 -3.50 -10.24 -5.01
N SER A 91 -3.38 -8.91 -5.12
CA SER A 91 -4.27 -8.07 -5.92
C SER A 91 -3.47 -6.97 -6.63
N LEU A 92 -3.83 -6.70 -7.90
CA LEU A 92 -3.38 -5.50 -8.62
C LEU A 92 -4.25 -4.28 -8.33
N ASP A 93 -5.33 -4.45 -7.58
CA ASP A 93 -6.09 -3.35 -7.00
C ASP A 93 -5.58 -3.06 -5.59
N TYR A 94 -4.81 -1.98 -5.47
CA TYR A 94 -4.26 -1.54 -4.18
C TYR A 94 -5.35 -1.02 -3.24
N HIS A 95 -6.49 -0.51 -3.74
CA HIS A 95 -7.55 0.05 -2.90
C HIS A 95 -8.11 -1.02 -1.95
N THR A 96 -8.51 -2.15 -2.55
CA THR A 96 -8.98 -3.33 -1.82
C THR A 96 -7.88 -3.92 -0.92
N ALA A 97 -6.63 -3.97 -1.40
CA ALA A 97 -5.52 -4.53 -0.63
C ALA A 97 -5.20 -3.70 0.62
N LEU A 98 -5.16 -2.37 0.51
CA LEU A 98 -4.89 -1.46 1.62
C LEU A 98 -6.01 -1.50 2.67
N THR A 99 -7.27 -1.56 2.23
CA THR A 99 -8.40 -1.75 3.16
C THR A 99 -8.25 -3.04 3.98
N ARG A 100 -7.89 -4.15 3.33
CA ARG A 100 -7.67 -5.42 4.02
C ARG A 100 -6.48 -5.38 4.97
N VAL A 101 -5.40 -4.68 4.61
CA VAL A 101 -4.25 -4.46 5.49
C VAL A 101 -4.63 -3.61 6.70
N ALA A 102 -5.40 -2.54 6.52
CA ALA A 102 -5.87 -1.71 7.62
C ALA A 102 -6.71 -2.54 8.62
N ARG A 103 -7.60 -3.40 8.10
CA ARG A 103 -8.43 -4.31 8.90
C ARG A 103 -7.61 -5.35 9.65
N LEU A 104 -6.49 -5.79 9.07
CA LEU A 104 -5.55 -6.70 9.75
C LEU A 104 -4.78 -5.98 10.86
N ALA A 105 -4.30 -4.76 10.58
CA ALA A 105 -3.47 -3.97 11.48
C ALA A 105 -4.24 -3.47 12.71
N ALA A 106 -5.50 -3.06 12.54
CA ALA A 106 -6.31 -2.49 13.61
C ALA A 106 -6.41 -3.40 14.85
N PRO A 107 -6.77 -4.70 14.79
CA PRO A 107 -6.84 -5.55 15.98
C PRO A 107 -5.48 -6.08 16.48
N SER A 108 -4.43 -6.08 15.65
CA SER A 108 -3.15 -6.72 15.96
C SER A 108 -2.09 -5.72 16.45
N GLU A 109 -1.94 -4.60 15.74
CA GLU A 109 -0.83 -3.66 15.89
C GLU A 109 -1.28 -2.28 16.44
N ALA A 110 -2.57 -1.96 16.34
CA ALA A 110 -3.13 -0.67 16.72
C ALA A 110 -4.43 -0.81 17.53
N ASP A 111 -5.08 0.32 17.83
CA ASP A 111 -6.51 0.39 18.09
C ASP A 111 -7.24 0.94 16.84
N VAL A 112 -6.56 1.79 16.06
CA VAL A 112 -7.04 2.31 14.77
C VAL A 112 -5.89 2.32 13.77
N CYS A 113 -6.17 1.87 12.54
CA CYS A 113 -5.31 2.03 11.38
C CYS A 113 -5.97 2.95 10.35
N VAL A 114 -5.24 3.99 9.92
CA VAL A 114 -5.66 4.91 8.87
C VAL A 114 -4.61 4.92 7.77
N ILE A 115 -5.03 4.73 6.53
CA ILE A 115 -4.15 4.79 5.35
C ILE A 115 -4.61 5.94 4.46
N HIS A 116 -3.67 6.84 4.16
CA HIS A 116 -3.85 7.89 3.19
C HIS A 116 -3.02 7.59 1.94
N VAL A 117 -3.56 7.93 0.77
CA VAL A 117 -2.90 7.80 -0.53
C VAL A 117 -3.02 9.12 -1.28
N VAL A 118 -1.94 9.53 -1.93
CA VAL A 118 -1.91 10.71 -2.82
C VAL A 118 -2.48 10.30 -4.16
N ASP A 119 -3.58 10.90 -4.59
CA ASP A 119 -4.22 10.59 -5.88
C ASP A 119 -3.47 11.17 -7.09
N ASP A 120 -4.03 10.98 -8.29
CA ASP A 120 -3.44 11.47 -9.54
C ASP A 120 -3.49 13.01 -9.67
N ALA A 121 -4.30 13.69 -8.84
CA ALA A 121 -4.36 15.15 -8.72
C ALA A 121 -3.44 15.70 -7.62
N ASP A 122 -2.54 14.86 -7.10
CA ASP A 122 -1.60 15.16 -6.01
C ASP A 122 -2.31 15.59 -4.71
N GLN A 123 -3.55 15.14 -4.53
CA GLN A 123 -4.34 15.36 -3.31
C GLN A 123 -4.23 14.16 -2.39
N LEU A 124 -4.02 14.43 -1.11
CA LEU A 124 -4.01 13.39 -0.09
C LEU A 124 -5.45 12.95 0.21
N GLN A 125 -5.77 11.69 -0.05
CA GLN A 125 -7.08 11.10 0.19
C GLN A 125 -7.00 10.01 1.25
N ARG A 126 -8.05 9.90 2.06
CA ARG A 126 -8.23 8.78 2.99
C ARG A 126 -8.67 7.54 2.22
N GLU A 127 -7.77 6.58 2.10
CA GLU A 127 -7.99 5.32 1.39
C GLU A 127 -8.67 4.28 2.28
N ALA A 128 -8.24 4.15 3.54
CA ALA A 128 -8.81 3.18 4.47
C ALA A 128 -8.80 3.71 5.92
N VAL A 129 -9.84 3.35 6.68
CA VAL A 129 -9.94 3.58 8.12
C VAL A 129 -10.55 2.33 8.75
N GLU A 130 -9.83 1.72 9.67
CA GLU A 130 -10.26 0.50 10.35
C GLU A 130 -9.94 0.59 11.86
N SER A 131 -10.86 0.14 12.69
CA SER A 131 -10.79 0.16 14.17
C SER A 131 -10.83 -1.26 14.72
N ALA A 132 -10.10 -1.50 15.81
CA ALA A 132 -10.13 -2.76 16.56
C ALA A 132 -11.48 -2.97 17.25
N ASP A 133 -12.09 -1.88 17.70
CA ASP A 133 -13.43 -1.87 18.29
C ASP A 133 -14.48 -1.70 17.19
N GLN A 134 -15.45 -2.60 17.14
CA GLN A 134 -16.54 -2.58 16.15
C GLN A 134 -17.75 -1.78 16.64
N ASP A 135 -17.73 -1.26 17.88
CA ASP A 135 -18.79 -0.36 18.37
C ASP A 135 -18.66 1.03 17.71
N HIS A 136 -19.39 1.20 16.60
CA HIS A 136 -19.41 2.42 15.79
C HIS A 136 -19.96 3.67 16.49
N GLU A 137 -20.46 3.58 17.74
CA GLU A 137 -21.00 4.73 18.48
C GLU A 137 -19.91 5.70 18.95
N HIS A 138 -18.67 5.23 19.14
CA HIS A 138 -17.53 6.07 19.44
C HIS A 138 -16.45 5.81 18.39
N ASP A 139 -16.46 6.58 17.30
CA ASP A 139 -15.32 6.65 16.38
C ASP A 139 -14.24 7.55 17.01
N PRO A 140 -13.17 7.00 17.62
CA PRO A 140 -12.14 7.82 18.24
C PRO A 140 -11.49 8.76 17.21
N VAL A 141 -11.40 8.35 15.93
CA VAL A 141 -10.72 9.13 14.87
C VAL A 141 -11.42 10.46 14.62
N ARG A 142 -12.75 10.51 14.68
CA ARG A 142 -13.52 11.76 14.50
C ARG A 142 -13.14 12.84 15.51
N SER A 143 -12.68 12.45 16.69
CA SER A 143 -12.39 13.39 17.79
C SER A 143 -11.04 14.10 17.66
N PHE A 144 -10.16 13.62 16.76
CA PHE A 144 -8.82 14.16 16.52
C PHE A 144 -8.44 14.20 15.03
N GLU A 145 -9.45 14.21 14.15
CA GLU A 145 -9.30 14.12 12.69
C GLU A 145 -8.43 15.25 12.13
N SER A 146 -8.68 16.49 12.53
CA SER A 146 -7.94 17.66 12.04
C SER A 146 -6.47 17.65 12.46
N GLU A 147 -6.15 17.23 13.68
CA GLU A 147 -4.76 17.10 14.15
C GLU A 147 -4.01 15.99 13.41
N LEU A 148 -4.70 14.88 13.12
CA LEU A 148 -4.11 13.76 12.39
C LEU A 148 -3.82 14.18 10.94
N GLU A 149 -4.72 14.89 10.27
CA GLU A 149 -4.52 15.39 8.90
C GLU A 149 -3.29 16.27 8.77
N ASP A 150 -3.09 17.19 9.73
CA ASP A 150 -1.90 18.05 9.80
C ASP A 150 -0.59 17.25 9.90
N ILE A 151 -0.57 16.23 10.76
CA ILE A 151 0.58 15.35 10.95
C ILE A 151 0.84 14.53 9.70
N VAL A 152 -0.20 13.96 9.11
CA VAL A 152 -0.11 13.14 7.90
C VAL A 152 0.39 13.97 6.73
N ALA A 153 -0.09 15.21 6.58
CA ALA A 153 0.38 16.14 5.55
C ALA A 153 1.87 16.48 5.71
N ASP A 154 2.34 16.68 6.94
CA ASP A 154 3.76 16.94 7.22
C ASP A 154 4.64 15.70 6.95
N VAL A 155 4.23 14.51 7.39
CA VAL A 155 4.94 13.24 7.12
C VAL A 155 4.99 12.97 5.62
N THR A 156 3.90 13.25 4.91
CA THR A 156 3.81 13.07 3.45
C THR A 156 4.80 13.99 2.74
N ARG A 157 4.88 15.27 3.16
CA ARG A 157 5.76 16.29 2.58
C ARG A 157 7.24 16.07 2.92
N SER A 158 7.54 15.71 4.16
CA SER A 158 8.91 15.51 4.64
C SER A 158 9.50 14.15 4.25
N GLY A 159 8.64 13.15 4.02
CA GLY A 159 9.07 11.77 3.81
C GLY A 159 9.71 11.14 5.05
N GLN A 160 9.50 11.72 6.24
CA GLN A 160 10.07 11.24 7.51
C GLN A 160 9.00 10.59 8.39
N SER A 161 9.33 9.41 8.94
CA SER A 161 8.46 8.74 9.92
C SER A 161 8.44 9.48 11.25
N ARG A 162 7.31 9.45 11.94
CA ARG A 162 7.14 10.06 13.26
C ARG A 162 6.49 9.11 14.25
N LEU A 163 7.01 9.12 15.47
CA LEU A 163 6.50 8.40 16.63
C LEU A 163 6.05 9.42 17.67
N TYR A 164 4.83 9.28 18.16
CA TYR A 164 4.21 10.15 19.14
C TYR A 164 3.80 9.33 20.36
N SER A 165 4.16 9.78 21.56
CA SER A 165 3.72 9.17 22.82
C SER A 165 3.27 10.24 23.81
N VAL A 166 2.19 9.95 24.53
CA VAL A 166 1.56 10.84 25.52
C VAL A 166 2.05 10.57 26.94
N SER A 167 2.84 9.52 27.20
CA SER A 167 3.34 9.26 28.56
C SER A 167 4.28 10.36 29.06
N ALA A 168 3.74 11.10 30.04
CA ALA A 168 4.35 11.88 31.12
C ALA A 168 5.81 12.33 30.98
N ILE A 169 5.99 13.67 30.96
CA ILE A 169 7.16 14.44 31.41
C ILE A 169 8.51 14.02 30.77
N GLY A 170 8.98 14.84 29.83
CA GLY A 170 10.38 14.82 29.39
C GLY A 170 10.75 13.62 28.52
N CYS A 171 10.36 13.66 27.24
CA CYS A 171 11.09 12.90 26.22
C CYS A 171 12.07 13.86 25.56
N ASP A 172 13.37 13.61 25.74
CA ASP A 172 14.52 14.35 25.19
C ASP A 172 14.66 14.20 23.65
N GLY A 173 13.57 14.38 22.92
CA GLY A 173 13.60 14.64 21.48
C GLY A 173 13.15 16.07 21.24
N ASP A 174 13.59 16.65 20.12
CA ASP A 174 13.34 18.00 19.59
C ASP A 174 11.84 18.37 19.38
N PHE A 175 10.94 17.86 20.22
CA PHE A 175 9.55 18.22 20.29
C PHE A 175 9.46 19.54 21.03
N ASP A 176 9.67 20.62 20.27
CA ASP A 176 9.12 21.92 20.61
C ASP A 176 7.66 21.74 21.02
N ASP A 177 7.21 22.58 21.94
CA ASP A 177 5.98 22.49 22.74
C ASP A 177 4.72 22.65 21.86
N ASP A 178 4.53 21.70 20.94
CA ASP A 178 3.66 21.82 19.77
C ASP A 178 2.20 21.70 20.22
N GLN A 179 1.41 22.74 19.94
CA GLN A 179 -0.03 22.79 20.27
C GLN A 179 -0.79 21.55 19.80
N ARG A 180 -0.29 20.88 18.76
CA ARG A 180 -0.81 19.63 18.19
C ARG A 180 -0.76 18.48 19.20
N VAL A 181 0.37 18.28 19.88
CA VAL A 181 0.51 17.20 20.89
C VAL A 181 -0.39 17.47 22.09
N ARG A 182 -0.51 18.73 22.52
CA ARG A 182 -1.41 19.12 23.62
C ARG A 182 -2.89 18.84 23.30
N ARG A 183 -3.32 19.09 22.06
CA ARG A 183 -4.69 18.78 21.60
C ARG A 183 -4.96 17.28 21.51
N LEU A 184 -3.99 16.49 21.03
CA LEU A 184 -4.08 15.03 21.03
C LEU A 184 -4.21 14.45 22.46
N ARG A 185 -3.47 14.99 23.44
CA ARG A 185 -3.61 14.54 24.84
C ARG A 185 -5.03 14.72 25.40
N GLN A 186 -5.75 15.76 24.96
CA GLN A 186 -7.09 16.06 25.43
C GLN A 186 -8.18 15.18 24.81
N SER A 187 -7.87 14.46 23.71
CA SER A 187 -8.84 13.63 22.99
C SER A 187 -8.82 12.14 23.36
N GLY A 188 -8.04 11.73 24.38
CA GLY A 188 -7.92 10.33 24.80
C GLY A 188 -6.91 9.51 24.00
N PHE A 189 -6.04 10.16 23.24
CA PHE A 189 -4.95 9.55 22.49
C PHE A 189 -3.77 9.20 23.41
N SER A 190 -3.17 8.02 23.25
CA SER A 190 -2.03 7.56 24.04
C SER A 190 -0.72 7.54 23.25
N SER A 191 -0.73 6.98 22.03
CA SER A 191 0.46 6.92 21.18
C SER A 191 0.08 6.72 19.71
N ALA A 192 0.88 7.25 18.78
CA ALA A 192 0.76 6.89 17.37
C ALA A 192 2.09 6.82 16.64
N ILE A 193 2.09 6.03 15.58
CA ILE A 193 3.13 6.00 14.56
C ILE A 193 2.51 6.51 13.26
N VAL A 194 3.19 7.45 12.60
CA VAL A 194 2.83 7.90 11.25
C VAL A 194 4.04 7.70 10.35
N VAL A 195 3.89 6.87 9.33
CA VAL A 195 4.97 6.47 8.41
C VAL A 195 4.61 6.82 6.97
N PRO A 196 5.53 7.41 6.19
CA PRO A 196 5.27 7.73 4.80
C PRO A 196 5.37 6.47 3.94
N ILE A 197 4.52 6.40 2.92
CA ILE A 197 4.55 5.37 1.88
C ILE A 197 5.41 5.92 0.74
N VAL A 198 6.69 5.55 0.68
CA VAL A 198 7.65 6.12 -0.28
C VAL A 198 8.04 5.09 -1.35
N ALA A 199 7.89 5.45 -2.62
CA ALA A 199 8.40 4.70 -3.75
C ALA A 199 9.11 5.64 -4.73
N ARG A 200 10.29 5.24 -5.24
CA ARG A 200 11.05 5.99 -6.26
C ARG A 200 11.25 7.48 -5.90
N ASP A 201 11.60 7.74 -4.64
CA ASP A 201 11.80 9.08 -4.08
C ASP A 201 10.54 9.99 -4.09
N ARG A 202 9.35 9.41 -4.30
CA ARG A 202 8.06 10.10 -4.17
C ARG A 202 7.26 9.50 -3.01
N THR A 203 6.68 10.37 -2.19
CA THR A 203 5.72 9.95 -1.18
C THR A 203 4.35 9.73 -1.83
N LEU A 204 3.88 8.49 -1.81
CA LEU A 204 2.60 8.05 -2.35
C LEU A 204 1.45 8.15 -1.33
N GLY A 205 1.75 8.48 -0.07
CA GLY A 205 0.77 8.52 1.01
C GLY A 205 1.41 8.31 2.38
N ALA A 206 0.61 7.91 3.36
CA ALA A 206 1.08 7.63 4.72
C ALA A 206 0.17 6.63 5.44
N ILE A 207 0.74 5.85 6.36
CA ILE A 207 0.03 4.93 7.26
C ILE A 207 0.13 5.49 8.67
N SER A 208 -1.01 5.59 9.35
CA SER A 208 -1.12 5.99 10.75
C SER A 208 -1.63 4.81 11.58
N LEU A 209 -0.88 4.42 12.59
CA LEU A 209 -1.25 3.43 13.59
C LEU A 209 -1.43 4.14 14.93
N ILE A 210 -2.59 4.02 15.54
CA ILE A 210 -2.97 4.80 16.72
C ILE A 210 -3.38 3.85 17.85
N ARG A 211 -2.87 4.10 19.05
CA ARG A 211 -3.30 3.48 20.31
C ARG A 211 -3.95 4.55 21.20
N ALA A 212 -5.18 4.31 21.61
CA ALA A 212 -5.97 5.17 22.49
C ALA A 212 -5.94 4.71 23.95
N ARG A 213 -5.57 3.45 24.22
CA ARG A 213 -5.53 2.93 25.60
C ARG A 213 -4.28 3.39 26.37
N PRO A 214 -4.43 3.92 27.60
CA PRO A 214 -3.31 4.23 28.47
C PRO A 214 -2.46 3.00 28.78
N GLY A 215 -1.13 3.15 28.86
CA GLY A 215 -0.21 2.06 29.24
C GLY A 215 0.21 1.13 28.09
N ARG A 216 -0.15 1.44 26.84
CA ARG A 216 0.35 0.69 25.68
C ARG A 216 0.93 1.66 24.65
N ASN A 217 2.15 2.11 24.89
CA ASN A 217 2.86 3.03 24.00
C ASN A 217 3.55 2.29 22.87
N TYR A 218 3.75 2.98 21.75
CA TYR A 218 4.64 2.51 20.70
C TYR A 218 6.10 2.79 21.05
N ASP A 219 6.98 1.87 20.67
CA ASP A 219 8.43 2.00 20.80
C ASP A 219 9.13 2.03 19.42
N ALA A 220 10.47 1.95 19.43
CA ALA A 220 11.27 1.96 18.20
C ALA A 220 11.10 0.69 17.34
N ASP A 221 10.80 -0.45 17.96
CA ASP A 221 10.57 -1.71 17.24
C ASP A 221 9.21 -1.68 16.54
N ASP A 222 8.19 -1.11 17.19
CA ASP A 222 6.89 -0.83 16.58
C ASP A 222 7.03 0.13 15.38
N LEU A 223 7.84 1.20 15.52
CA LEU A 223 8.12 2.13 14.43
C LEU A 223 8.79 1.44 13.23
N SER A 224 9.79 0.59 13.51
CA SER A 224 10.47 -0.21 12.48
C SER A 224 9.49 -1.13 11.75
N MET A 225 8.61 -1.81 12.48
CA MET A 225 7.55 -2.65 11.92
C MET A 225 6.61 -1.85 11.01
N ALA A 226 6.15 -0.67 11.44
CA ALA A 226 5.30 0.20 10.65
C ALA A 226 6.01 0.68 9.37
N GLN A 227 7.30 1.02 9.44
CA GLN A 227 8.10 1.36 8.25
C GLN A 227 8.21 0.19 7.28
N HIS A 228 8.37 -1.03 7.79
CA HIS A 228 8.35 -2.24 6.97
C HIS A 228 6.99 -2.51 6.32
N LEU A 229 5.88 -2.17 6.98
CA LEU A 229 4.55 -2.20 6.37
C LEU A 229 4.44 -1.16 5.25
N ALA A 230 4.85 0.08 5.51
CA ALA A 230 4.79 1.18 4.56
C ALA A 230 5.61 0.91 3.28
N ARG A 231 6.80 0.32 3.41
CA ARG A 231 7.62 -0.10 2.25
C ARG A 231 6.89 -1.12 1.36
N ARG A 232 6.16 -2.06 1.96
CA ARG A 232 5.39 -3.06 1.20
C ARG A 232 4.18 -2.43 0.52
N ALA A 233 3.46 -1.56 1.22
CA ALA A 233 2.36 -0.80 0.65
C ALA A 233 2.84 0.06 -0.53
N ALA A 234 4.02 0.68 -0.41
CA ALA A 234 4.61 1.50 -1.46
C ALA A 234 4.86 0.69 -2.74
N VAL A 235 5.45 -0.50 -2.62
CA VAL A 235 5.67 -1.41 -3.76
C VAL A 235 4.34 -1.81 -4.40
N ALA A 236 3.32 -2.13 -3.60
CA ALA A 236 2.00 -2.50 -4.13
C ALA A 236 1.34 -1.35 -4.90
N ILE A 237 1.34 -0.14 -4.33
CA ILE A 237 0.76 1.05 -4.99
C ILE A 237 1.53 1.38 -6.27
N ASP A 238 2.87 1.41 -6.24
CA ASP A 238 3.71 1.68 -7.41
C ASP A 238 3.44 0.65 -8.52
N ASN A 239 3.42 -0.64 -8.19
CA ASN A 239 3.15 -1.71 -9.16
C ASN A 239 1.75 -1.58 -9.78
N SER A 240 0.72 -1.30 -8.97
CA SER A 240 -0.65 -1.11 -9.46
C SER A 240 -0.76 0.10 -10.40
N ARG A 241 -0.10 1.23 -10.09
CA ARG A 241 -0.09 2.41 -10.95
C ARG A 241 0.58 2.14 -12.28
N LEU A 242 1.78 1.57 -12.25
CA LEU A 242 2.54 1.24 -13.47
C LEU A 242 1.80 0.23 -14.34
N TYR A 243 1.17 -0.77 -13.73
CA TYR A 243 0.38 -1.74 -14.47
C TYR A 243 -0.83 -1.07 -15.15
N ARG A 244 -1.51 -0.15 -14.46
CA ARG A 244 -2.62 0.62 -15.02
C ARG A 244 -2.16 1.49 -16.18
N GLU A 245 -1.09 2.26 -16.00
CA GLU A 245 -0.50 3.11 -17.05
C GLU A 245 -0.09 2.29 -18.29
N ALA A 246 0.58 1.16 -18.09
CA ALA A 246 0.97 0.27 -19.17
C ALA A 246 -0.25 -0.31 -19.91
N GLN A 247 -1.31 -0.68 -19.17
CA GLN A 247 -2.53 -1.20 -19.76
C GLN A 247 -3.31 -0.13 -20.54
N GLU A 248 -3.37 1.10 -20.05
CA GLU A 248 -3.99 2.23 -20.73
C GLU A 248 -3.22 2.59 -22.01
N SER A 249 -1.89 2.65 -21.95
CA SER A 249 -1.05 2.86 -23.12
C SER A 249 -1.24 1.76 -24.18
N ALA A 250 -1.29 0.49 -23.75
CA ALA A 250 -1.54 -0.63 -24.66
C ALA A 250 -2.93 -0.53 -25.32
N ARG A 251 -3.97 -0.22 -24.55
CA ARG A 251 -5.34 -0.04 -25.07
C ARG A 251 -5.41 1.12 -26.06
N ALA A 252 -4.78 2.25 -25.76
CA ALA A 252 -4.73 3.40 -26.65
C ALA A 252 -4.06 3.05 -27.98
N ARG A 253 -2.93 2.32 -27.93
CA ARG A 253 -2.23 1.82 -29.12
C ARG A 253 -3.10 0.87 -29.95
N ASP A 254 -3.74 -0.10 -29.32
CA ASP A 254 -4.57 -1.08 -30.02
C ASP A 254 -5.80 -0.41 -30.66
N GLN A 255 -6.40 0.58 -29.98
CA GLN A 255 -7.49 1.40 -30.51
C GLN A 255 -7.02 2.23 -31.72
N PHE A 256 -5.85 2.85 -31.64
CA PHE A 256 -5.25 3.59 -32.76
C PHE A 256 -5.02 2.69 -33.97
N LEU A 257 -4.42 1.51 -33.78
CA LEU A 257 -4.19 0.54 -34.85
C LEU A 257 -5.49 0.05 -35.50
N ALA A 258 -6.54 -0.18 -34.70
CA ALA A 258 -7.85 -0.58 -35.20
C ALA A 258 -8.49 0.51 -36.08
N VAL A 259 -8.45 1.77 -35.65
CA VAL A 259 -8.96 2.92 -36.43
C VAL A 259 -8.15 3.09 -37.71
N ALA A 260 -6.82 3.07 -37.64
CA ALA A 260 -5.95 3.19 -38.81
C ALA A 260 -6.22 2.08 -39.85
N ALA A 261 -6.37 0.82 -39.41
CA ALA A 261 -6.68 -0.30 -40.30
C ALA A 261 -8.04 -0.14 -40.98
N HIS A 262 -9.06 0.38 -40.27
CA HIS A 262 -10.37 0.66 -40.85
C HIS A 262 -10.31 1.74 -41.93
N GLU A 263 -9.64 2.86 -41.63
CA GLU A 263 -9.46 3.98 -42.56
C GLU A 263 -8.63 3.61 -43.80
N LEU A 264 -7.71 2.65 -43.70
CA LEU A 264 -6.98 2.12 -44.85
C LEU A 264 -7.82 1.13 -45.69
N ARG A 265 -8.71 0.34 -45.06
CA ARG A 265 -9.49 -0.68 -45.76
C ARG A 265 -10.54 -0.07 -46.69
N SER A 266 -11.16 1.04 -46.30
CA SER A 266 -12.18 1.74 -47.09
C SER A 266 -11.68 2.19 -48.49
N PRO A 267 -10.59 2.98 -48.61
CA PRO A 267 -10.05 3.39 -49.90
C PRO A 267 -9.57 2.19 -50.72
N LEU A 268 -8.93 1.18 -50.09
CA LEU A 268 -8.52 -0.05 -50.77
C LEU A 268 -9.69 -0.82 -51.38
N THR A 269 -10.81 -0.90 -50.66
CA THR A 269 -12.02 -1.57 -51.14
C THR A 269 -12.63 -0.83 -52.33
N SER A 270 -12.69 0.50 -52.24
CA SER A 270 -13.14 1.37 -53.33
C SER A 270 -12.27 1.23 -54.58
N MET A 271 -10.94 1.37 -54.43
CA MET A 271 -9.98 1.22 -55.53
C MET A 271 -10.09 -0.14 -56.21
N LYS A 272 -10.17 -1.22 -55.43
CA LYS A 272 -10.34 -2.58 -55.96
C LYS A 272 -11.64 -2.73 -56.76
N GLY A 273 -12.73 -2.17 -56.26
CA GLY A 273 -14.03 -2.20 -56.94
C GLY A 273 -14.00 -1.49 -58.29
N PHE A 274 -13.47 -0.26 -58.35
CA PHE A 274 -13.35 0.49 -59.60
C PHE A 274 -12.34 -0.12 -60.57
N ALA A 275 -11.22 -0.67 -60.08
CA ALA A 275 -10.26 -1.38 -60.92
C ALA A 275 -10.89 -2.63 -61.57
N GLN A 276 -11.69 -3.40 -60.82
CA GLN A 276 -12.43 -4.55 -61.35
C GLN A 276 -13.48 -4.12 -62.39
N LEU A 277 -14.17 -3.00 -62.18
CA LEU A 277 -15.10 -2.41 -63.13
C LEU A 277 -14.40 -2.05 -64.45
N LEU A 278 -13.25 -1.37 -64.38
CA LEU A 278 -12.43 -1.02 -65.55
C LEU A 278 -11.96 -2.27 -66.30
N LEU A 279 -11.44 -3.28 -65.61
CA LEU A 279 -11.03 -4.56 -66.21
C LEU A 279 -12.20 -5.25 -66.94
N ARG A 280 -13.41 -5.19 -66.38
CA ARG A 280 -14.62 -5.76 -67.00
C ARG A 280 -15.04 -4.98 -68.26
N ARG A 281 -14.91 -3.65 -68.26
CA ARG A 281 -15.20 -2.78 -69.42
C ARG A 281 -14.17 -2.97 -70.53
N ALA A 282 -12.88 -3.06 -70.19
CA ALA A 282 -11.80 -3.33 -71.13
C ALA A 282 -12.02 -4.63 -71.91
N ARG A 283 -12.46 -5.70 -71.24
CA ARG A 283 -12.81 -6.98 -71.87
C ARG A 283 -14.01 -6.91 -72.85
N LYS A 284 -14.81 -5.85 -72.78
CA LYS A 284 -16.01 -5.65 -73.62
C LYS A 284 -15.83 -4.58 -74.71
N ASN A 285 -14.62 -4.11 -74.98
CA ASN A 285 -14.31 -3.05 -75.95
C ASN A 285 -15.11 -1.73 -75.72
N ALA A 286 -15.26 -1.32 -74.46
CA ALA A 286 -15.94 -0.08 -74.10
C ALA A 286 -15.17 1.19 -74.55
N SER A 287 -15.91 2.24 -74.93
CA SER A 287 -15.35 3.54 -75.36
C SER A 287 -14.59 4.25 -74.24
N GLY A 288 -13.55 5.04 -74.58
CA GLY A 288 -12.66 5.70 -73.60
C GLY A 288 -13.35 6.62 -72.59
N GLN A 289 -14.51 7.19 -72.92
CA GLN A 289 -15.27 8.07 -72.03
C GLN A 289 -15.73 7.36 -70.74
N GLU A 290 -15.98 6.05 -70.80
CA GLU A 290 -16.45 5.24 -69.66
C GLU A 290 -15.34 4.92 -68.65
N TRP A 291 -14.10 5.35 -68.89
CA TRP A 291 -12.93 4.99 -68.08
C TRP A 291 -12.56 6.10 -67.09
N LEU A 292 -12.92 7.35 -67.41
CA LEU A 292 -12.57 8.55 -66.64
C LEU A 292 -13.07 8.49 -65.19
N SER A 293 -14.37 8.34 -64.96
CA SER A 293 -14.94 8.36 -63.59
C SER A 293 -14.35 7.29 -62.65
N PRO A 294 -14.20 6.02 -63.06
CA PRO A 294 -13.51 5.02 -62.22
C PRO A 294 -12.03 5.36 -61.96
N LEU A 295 -11.30 5.89 -62.94
CA LEU A 295 -9.90 6.29 -62.79
C LEU A 295 -9.74 7.47 -61.84
N GLU A 296 -10.59 8.50 -61.97
CA GLU A 296 -10.64 9.66 -61.05
C GLU A 296 -10.91 9.23 -59.61
N THR A 297 -11.83 8.26 -59.42
CA THR A 297 -12.12 7.76 -58.07
C THR A 297 -10.93 7.01 -57.49
N ILE A 298 -10.24 6.19 -58.28
CA ILE A 298 -9.02 5.50 -57.85
C ILE A 298 -7.96 6.53 -57.45
N ASP A 299 -7.68 7.53 -58.29
CA ASP A 299 -6.68 8.57 -58.02
C ASP A 299 -6.99 9.35 -56.73
N MET A 300 -8.26 9.74 -56.53
CA MET A 300 -8.71 10.37 -55.30
C MET A 300 -8.46 9.49 -54.06
N GLN A 301 -8.74 8.18 -54.13
CA GLN A 301 -8.48 7.27 -53.02
C GLN A 301 -6.99 7.06 -52.75
N VAL A 302 -6.15 7.02 -53.79
CA VAL A 302 -4.69 6.95 -53.66
C VAL A 302 -4.17 8.19 -52.92
N ASN A 303 -4.58 9.39 -53.35
CA ASN A 303 -4.16 10.64 -52.72
C ASN A 303 -4.62 10.72 -51.25
N ARG A 304 -5.87 10.30 -50.95
CA ARG A 304 -6.38 10.23 -49.58
C ARG A 304 -5.59 9.24 -48.71
N MET A 305 -5.20 8.10 -49.27
CA MET A 305 -4.42 7.09 -48.55
C MET A 305 -2.99 7.56 -48.29
N ALA A 306 -2.37 8.25 -49.24
CA ALA A 306 -1.05 8.86 -49.07
C ALA A 306 -1.06 9.90 -47.94
N ASP A 307 -2.07 10.77 -47.89
CA ASP A 307 -2.24 11.74 -46.80
C ASP A 307 -2.44 11.05 -45.44
N LEU A 308 -3.27 9.99 -45.39
CA LEU A 308 -3.47 9.22 -44.16
C LEU A 308 -2.16 8.58 -43.66
N VAL A 309 -1.38 7.95 -44.54
CA VAL A 309 -0.09 7.34 -44.19
C VAL A 309 0.89 8.37 -43.63
N ASN A 310 0.95 9.57 -44.23
CA ASN A 310 1.78 10.66 -43.72
C ASN A 310 1.36 11.09 -42.31
N ARG A 311 0.06 11.29 -42.08
CA ARG A 311 -0.48 11.62 -40.75
C ARG A 311 -0.14 10.53 -39.71
N LEU A 312 -0.22 9.25 -40.06
CA LEU A 312 0.14 8.14 -39.17
C LEU A 312 1.64 8.14 -38.84
N LEU A 313 2.50 8.43 -39.82
CA LEU A 313 3.94 8.55 -39.61
C LEU A 313 4.30 9.76 -38.72
N ASP A 314 3.57 10.87 -38.86
CA ASP A 314 3.76 12.05 -38.01
C ASP A 314 3.41 11.76 -36.55
N VAL A 315 2.30 11.05 -36.29
CA VAL A 315 1.95 10.59 -34.93
C VAL A 315 3.04 9.70 -34.35
N SER A 316 3.55 8.73 -35.11
CA SER A 316 4.65 7.86 -34.66
C SER A 316 5.93 8.64 -34.32
N ARG A 317 6.29 9.65 -35.14
CA ARG A 317 7.46 10.51 -34.88
C ARG A 317 7.28 11.38 -33.62
N ILE A 318 6.06 11.80 -33.32
CA ILE A 318 5.73 12.55 -32.11
C ILE A 318 5.90 11.66 -30.87
N GLU A 319 5.35 10.44 -30.88
CA GLU A 319 5.46 9.51 -29.75
C GLU A 319 6.93 9.14 -29.43
N GLU A 320 7.76 8.96 -30.46
CA GLU A 320 9.19 8.68 -30.28
C GLU A 320 10.01 9.92 -29.87
N LYS A 321 9.38 11.09 -29.68
CA LYS A 321 10.05 12.40 -29.47
C LYS A 321 11.09 12.74 -30.55
N ARG A 322 10.89 12.22 -31.77
CA ARG A 322 11.79 12.42 -32.92
C ARG A 322 11.32 13.50 -33.88
N LEU A 323 10.17 14.13 -33.61
CA LEU A 323 9.70 15.24 -34.42
C LEU A 323 10.60 16.48 -34.20
N ARG A 324 11.44 16.78 -35.19
CA ARG A 324 12.18 18.06 -35.22
C ARG A 324 11.24 19.16 -35.72
N LEU A 325 10.86 20.06 -34.81
CA LEU A 325 10.17 21.29 -35.17
C LEU A 325 11.20 22.29 -35.69
N ILE A 326 11.04 22.72 -36.93
CA ILE A 326 11.79 23.83 -37.50
C ILE A 326 10.97 25.08 -37.22
N LEU A 327 11.36 25.80 -36.17
CA LEU A 327 10.72 27.06 -35.81
C LEU A 327 11.25 28.16 -36.74
N ALA A 328 10.35 28.82 -37.45
CA ALA A 328 10.64 30.00 -38.27
C ALA A 328 9.60 31.10 -37.99
N PRO A 329 9.97 32.39 -38.12
CA PRO A 329 9.00 33.48 -38.03
C PRO A 329 7.89 33.26 -39.07
N ALA A 330 6.65 33.14 -38.59
CA ALA A 330 5.48 32.93 -39.43
C ALA A 330 4.55 34.14 -39.35
N ASP A 331 4.13 34.65 -40.50
CA ASP A 331 3.13 35.70 -40.58
C ASP A 331 1.74 35.11 -40.33
N LEU A 332 1.16 35.41 -39.17
CA LEU A 332 -0.16 34.91 -38.76
C LEU A 332 -1.28 35.35 -39.71
N SER A 333 -1.09 36.44 -40.47
CA SER A 333 -2.06 36.87 -41.49
C SER A 333 -2.17 35.92 -42.68
N GLN A 334 -1.20 35.02 -42.87
CA GLN A 334 -1.19 34.01 -43.93
C GLN A 334 -1.76 32.66 -43.51
N ILE A 335 -2.07 32.48 -42.21
CA ILE A 335 -2.52 31.18 -41.64
C ILE A 335 -4.02 31.19 -41.33
N ALA A 336 -4.65 32.37 -41.24
CA ALA A 336 -6.09 32.50 -41.10
C ALA A 336 -6.79 32.40 -42.48
N VAL A 337 -7.31 31.21 -42.80
CA VAL A 337 -8.29 31.00 -43.89
C VAL A 337 -9.60 30.53 -43.27
#